data_AF-A0A150GUG5-F1
#
_entry.id   AF-A0A150GUG5-F1
#
_cell.length_a   1.000
_cell.length_b   1.000
_cell.length_c   1.000
_cell.angle_alpha   90.00
_cell.angle_beta   90.00
_cell.angle_gamma   90.00
#
_symmetry.space_group_name_H-M   'P 1'
#
loop_
_entity.id
_entity.type
_entity.pdbx_description
1 polymer ?
#
loop_
_entity_poly.entity_id
_entity_poly.type
_entity_poly.pdbx_seq_one_letter_code
_entity_poly.pdbx_strand_id
1 'polypeptide(L)'
;MAEAADPNLWDGTRSHYNSHVTDLSTHEAIKQRNEGPAKALKDFHNHIKRQLLLRFSTADGLVGWTQVKYVKGLDISEREVDEARRRFAEMVEPRRGGPGLQCEFEAVDWLGAKPYVDGALGPSAYGVVSCMFALHYFFVTEASLRTFLGNVASNLRQGGYFLGTIPSGHRVQELLNGKPELRTPMLKLKRRWRDARPAVYGSGYICDIADTVTSSLEGATEGSLEYLVDLPTLERVAAETGLFPVRDYMDPVLAGCFEQDDIDAPFKRFKPFFLHSLQLDVDPRHNPHPMPPSSLEKASSLFVAFVFQKAPGPEAVTVPIAPECSYMKPPEPPRRPQPQGWPEEGHGPGPHGPMGHMGQPPFHGPPDFHGGPMGHPGMGGPMGPPGQGGGYGNGPPPYGHGPPGGKRQGDPGMFGHGGYGAEPPGKKQRGWPGGGAGAYG
;
A
#
# COMPACT_ATOMS: atom_id res chain seq x y z
N MET A 1 37.26 10.86 4.71
CA MET A 1 36.98 11.23 3.30
C MET A 1 35.70 10.52 2.92
N ALA A 2 34.86 11.09 2.05
CA ALA A 2 33.84 10.28 1.39
C ALA A 2 34.54 9.43 0.32
N GLU A 3 34.31 8.12 0.31
CA GLU A 3 34.63 7.33 -0.88
C GLU A 3 33.73 7.84 -2.02
N ALA A 4 34.30 8.02 -3.20
CA ALA A 4 33.50 8.25 -4.38
C ALA A 4 32.66 6.99 -4.62
N ALA A 5 31.34 7.14 -4.69
CA ALA A 5 30.47 6.02 -5.00
C ALA A 5 30.90 5.39 -6.33
N ASP A 6 30.95 4.05 -6.37
CA ASP A 6 31.29 3.30 -7.58
C ASP A 6 30.40 3.78 -8.73
N PRO A 7 30.96 4.27 -9.86
CA PRO A 7 30.16 4.73 -11.00
C PRO A 7 29.25 3.64 -11.54
N ASN A 8 29.59 2.37 -11.31
CA ASN A 8 28.84 1.20 -11.77
C ASN A 8 27.93 0.61 -10.68
N LEU A 9 27.80 1.26 -9.51
CA LEU A 9 27.05 0.78 -8.33
C LEU A 9 25.64 0.29 -8.67
N TRP A 10 25.00 0.93 -9.64
CA TRP A 10 23.63 0.64 -10.05
C TRP A 10 23.50 -0.17 -11.33
N ASP A 11 24.59 -0.52 -12.02
CA ASP A 11 24.54 -1.22 -13.31
C ASP A 11 23.83 -2.58 -13.19
N GLY A 12 24.02 -3.29 -12.08
CA GLY A 12 23.31 -4.53 -11.78
C GLY A 12 21.79 -4.33 -11.65
N THR A 13 21.37 -3.30 -10.92
CA THR A 13 19.94 -2.94 -10.75
C THR A 13 19.33 -2.44 -12.07
N ARG A 14 20.06 -1.59 -12.82
CA ARG A 14 19.64 -1.09 -14.14
C ARG A 14 19.48 -2.24 -15.13
N SER A 15 20.44 -3.17 -15.16
CA SER A 15 20.40 -4.38 -16.00
C SER A 15 19.23 -5.31 -15.63
N HIS A 16 18.98 -5.51 -14.33
CA HIS A 16 17.84 -6.29 -13.86
C HIS A 16 16.51 -5.72 -14.37
N TYR A 17 16.22 -4.44 -14.14
CA TYR A 17 14.97 -3.84 -14.65
C TYR A 17 14.90 -3.77 -16.18
N ASN A 18 16.00 -3.45 -16.87
CA ASN A 18 16.06 -3.52 -18.33
C ASN A 18 15.73 -4.93 -18.87
N SER A 19 16.03 -6.00 -18.13
CA SER A 19 15.72 -7.39 -18.53
C SER A 19 14.26 -7.81 -18.34
N HIS A 20 13.46 -7.08 -17.55
CA HIS A 20 12.03 -7.34 -17.35
C HIS A 20 11.10 -6.64 -18.36
N VAL A 21 11.60 -5.66 -19.13
CA VAL A 21 10.77 -4.92 -20.10
C VAL A 21 10.49 -5.78 -21.35
N THR A 22 9.21 -5.89 -21.68
CA THR A 22 8.69 -6.66 -22.83
C THR A 22 8.17 -5.73 -23.91
N ASP A 23 8.42 -6.04 -25.19
CA ASP A 23 7.99 -5.22 -26.33
C ASP A 23 6.49 -5.45 -26.73
N LEU A 24 5.64 -5.76 -25.74
CA LEU A 24 4.21 -6.04 -25.89
C LEU A 24 3.36 -4.77 -25.92
N SER A 25 2.23 -4.76 -26.64
CA SER A 25 1.30 -3.62 -26.56
C SER A 25 0.73 -3.43 -25.15
N THR A 26 0.20 -2.24 -24.84
CA THR A 26 -0.38 -1.97 -23.51
C THR A 26 -1.51 -2.95 -23.18
N HIS A 27 -2.30 -3.35 -24.19
CA HIS A 27 -3.39 -4.30 -24.05
C HIS A 27 -2.89 -5.73 -23.74
N GLU A 28 -1.85 -6.20 -24.43
CA GLU A 28 -1.26 -7.52 -24.19
C GLU A 28 -0.57 -7.61 -22.82
N ALA A 29 0.17 -6.58 -22.44
CA ALA A 29 0.78 -6.47 -21.12
C ALA A 29 -0.28 -6.48 -20.00
N ILE A 30 -1.42 -5.80 -20.19
CA ILE A 30 -2.57 -5.86 -19.26
C ILE A 30 -3.18 -7.27 -19.22
N LYS A 31 -3.29 -7.96 -20.36
CA LYS A 31 -3.82 -9.33 -20.38
C LYS A 31 -2.91 -10.29 -19.59
N GLN A 32 -1.61 -10.33 -19.90
CA GLN A 32 -0.66 -11.18 -19.17
C GLN A 32 -0.62 -10.87 -17.67
N ARG A 33 -0.70 -9.58 -17.28
CA ARG A 33 -0.76 -9.16 -15.86
C ARG A 33 -2.04 -9.59 -15.12
N ASN A 34 -3.09 -10.00 -15.82
CA ASN A 34 -4.30 -10.59 -15.25
C ASN A 34 -4.24 -12.12 -15.13
N GLU A 35 -3.17 -12.75 -15.60
CA GLU A 35 -2.89 -14.18 -15.50
C GLU A 35 -1.69 -14.40 -14.56
N GLY A 36 -1.34 -15.67 -14.27
CA GLY A 36 -0.18 -16.02 -13.43
C GLY A 36 -0.42 -16.05 -11.91
N PRO A 37 0.51 -16.67 -11.14
CA PRO A 37 0.33 -16.93 -9.72
C PRO A 37 0.45 -15.67 -8.83
N ALA A 38 1.10 -14.60 -9.29
CA ALA A 38 1.18 -13.35 -8.55
C ALA A 38 -0.07 -12.46 -8.71
N LYS A 39 -1.11 -12.87 -9.44
CA LYS A 39 -2.25 -11.98 -9.78
C LYS A 39 -2.88 -11.29 -8.57
N ALA A 40 -3.20 -12.03 -7.50
CA ALA A 40 -3.82 -11.43 -6.31
C ALA A 40 -2.87 -10.46 -5.55
N LEU A 41 -1.56 -10.73 -5.55
CA LEU A 41 -0.54 -9.83 -5.01
C LEU A 41 -0.44 -8.54 -5.85
N LYS A 42 -0.38 -8.67 -7.19
CA LYS A 42 -0.43 -7.55 -8.14
C LYS A 42 -1.69 -6.71 -7.92
N ASP A 43 -2.87 -7.33 -7.88
CA ASP A 43 -4.16 -6.66 -7.67
C ASP A 43 -4.18 -5.86 -6.35
N PHE A 44 -3.69 -6.45 -5.25
CA PHE A 44 -3.63 -5.81 -3.94
C PHE A 44 -2.62 -4.65 -3.86
N HIS A 45 -1.40 -4.85 -4.36
CA HIS A 45 -0.37 -3.79 -4.40
C HIS A 45 -0.81 -2.63 -5.31
N ASN A 46 -1.51 -2.93 -6.41
CA ASN A 46 -2.12 -1.94 -7.30
C ASN A 46 -3.30 -1.21 -6.63
N HIS A 47 -4.10 -1.90 -5.80
CA HIS A 47 -5.14 -1.27 -5.00
C HIS A 47 -4.54 -0.27 -4.00
N ILE A 48 -3.53 -0.66 -3.21
CA ILE A 48 -2.86 0.24 -2.24
C ILE A 48 -2.28 1.47 -2.95
N LYS A 49 -1.51 1.29 -4.03
CA LYS A 49 -0.96 2.42 -4.82
C LYS A 49 -2.07 3.37 -5.28
N ARG A 50 -3.15 2.83 -5.85
CA ARG A 50 -4.29 3.63 -6.33
C ARG A 50 -4.97 4.40 -5.20
N GLN A 51 -5.22 3.78 -4.05
CA GLN A 51 -5.89 4.45 -2.93
C GLN A 51 -4.99 5.53 -2.30
N LEU A 52 -3.69 5.27 -2.09
CA LEU A 52 -2.74 6.29 -1.63
C LEU A 52 -2.74 7.52 -2.56
N LEU A 53 -2.64 7.30 -3.87
CA LEU A 53 -2.61 8.39 -4.85
C LEU A 53 -3.97 9.12 -4.96
N LEU A 54 -5.10 8.42 -4.89
CA LEU A 54 -6.42 9.07 -4.83
C LEU A 54 -6.63 9.88 -3.54
N ARG A 55 -6.04 9.43 -2.42
CA ARG A 55 -6.22 10.01 -1.09
C ARG A 55 -5.44 11.30 -0.88
N PHE A 56 -4.25 11.41 -1.49
CA PHE A 56 -3.29 12.49 -1.25
C PHE A 56 -2.98 13.38 -2.48
N SER A 57 -3.28 12.95 -3.72
CA SER A 57 -3.09 13.77 -4.93
C SER A 57 -4.28 14.69 -5.24
N THR A 58 -4.97 15.19 -4.21
CA THR A 58 -6.10 16.12 -4.35
C THR A 58 -5.66 17.58 -4.23
N ALA A 59 -6.41 18.47 -4.89
CA ALA A 59 -6.32 19.92 -4.70
C ALA A 59 -7.65 20.43 -4.15
N ASP A 60 -7.58 21.34 -3.19
CA ASP A 60 -8.68 22.20 -2.74
C ASP A 60 -9.98 21.46 -2.39
N GLY A 61 -9.85 20.26 -1.81
CA GLY A 61 -10.98 19.42 -1.36
C GLY A 61 -11.73 18.68 -2.48
N LEU A 62 -11.27 18.77 -3.73
CA LEU A 62 -11.91 18.12 -4.89
C LEU A 62 -11.05 17.01 -5.51
N VAL A 63 -11.71 16.14 -6.27
CA VAL A 63 -11.38 14.71 -6.28
C VAL A 63 -10.69 14.23 -7.56
N GLY A 64 -9.60 13.46 -7.37
CA GLY A 64 -9.11 12.47 -8.33
C GLY A 64 -8.09 12.93 -9.39
N TRP A 65 -7.55 11.94 -10.11
CA TRP A 65 -6.56 12.09 -11.19
C TRP A 65 -6.95 13.10 -12.28
N THR A 66 -8.25 13.39 -12.41
CA THR A 66 -8.82 14.44 -13.26
C THR A 66 -8.31 15.86 -12.98
N GLN A 67 -7.70 16.11 -11.82
CA GLN A 67 -7.04 17.38 -11.47
C GLN A 67 -5.52 17.38 -11.70
N VAL A 68 -4.90 16.23 -11.99
CA VAL A 68 -3.45 16.14 -12.22
C VAL A 68 -3.15 16.66 -13.62
N LYS A 69 -2.43 17.79 -13.70
CA LYS A 69 -2.10 18.48 -14.96
C LYS A 69 -0.72 18.09 -15.51
N TYR A 70 0.20 17.68 -14.63
CA TYR A 70 1.58 17.39 -14.96
C TYR A 70 2.10 16.22 -14.12
N VAL A 71 2.88 15.33 -14.73
CA VAL A 71 3.61 14.23 -14.09
C VAL A 71 5.02 14.15 -14.66
N LYS A 72 6.03 14.04 -13.79
CA LYS A 72 7.40 13.66 -14.13
C LYS A 72 7.67 12.26 -13.60
N GLY A 73 7.88 11.30 -14.50
CA GLY A 73 8.39 9.98 -14.15
C GLY A 73 9.91 9.96 -14.20
N LEU A 74 10.54 9.54 -13.12
CA LEU A 74 11.99 9.31 -13.05
C LEU A 74 12.22 7.84 -12.70
N ASP A 75 12.94 7.12 -13.55
CA ASP A 75 13.36 5.73 -13.28
C ASP A 75 14.84 5.56 -13.64
N ILE A 76 15.49 4.51 -13.15
CA ILE A 76 16.86 4.17 -13.53
C ILE A 76 16.91 3.39 -14.84
N SER A 77 15.83 2.67 -15.17
CA SER A 77 15.69 1.82 -16.35
C SER A 77 15.25 2.64 -17.56
N GLU A 78 16.18 2.87 -18.49
CA GLU A 78 15.90 3.50 -19.79
C GLU A 78 14.75 2.78 -20.53
N ARG A 79 14.68 1.44 -20.45
CA ARG A 79 13.60 0.67 -21.09
C ARG A 79 12.24 0.86 -20.40
N GLU A 80 12.17 1.02 -19.07
CA GLU A 80 10.89 1.34 -18.39
C GLU A 80 10.47 2.79 -18.67
N VAL A 81 11.42 3.72 -18.84
CA VAL A 81 11.16 5.11 -19.27
C VAL A 81 10.53 5.17 -20.66
N ASP A 82 11.08 4.44 -21.64
CA ASP A 82 10.52 4.39 -22.99
C ASP A 82 9.20 3.61 -23.05
N GLU A 83 9.05 2.55 -22.25
CA GLU A 83 7.78 1.84 -22.08
C GLU A 83 6.69 2.74 -21.45
N ALA A 84 7.05 3.58 -20.48
CA ALA A 84 6.13 4.55 -19.88
C ALA A 84 5.71 5.64 -20.89
N ARG A 85 6.65 6.15 -21.69
CA ARG A 85 6.38 7.07 -22.82
C ARG A 85 5.41 6.46 -23.83
N ARG A 86 5.64 5.20 -24.24
CA ARG A 86 4.79 4.46 -25.19
C ARG A 86 3.37 4.27 -24.64
N ARG A 87 3.24 3.76 -23.42
CA ARG A 87 1.94 3.58 -22.73
C ARG A 87 1.18 4.90 -22.59
N PHE A 88 1.86 6.00 -22.32
CA PHE A 88 1.26 7.33 -22.25
C PHE A 88 0.74 7.80 -23.61
N ALA A 89 1.53 7.66 -24.68
CA ALA A 89 1.08 7.99 -26.04
C ALA A 89 -0.16 7.19 -26.46
N GLU A 90 -0.17 5.86 -26.23
CA GLU A 90 -1.32 4.98 -26.48
C GLU A 90 -2.58 5.36 -25.67
N MET A 91 -2.41 5.99 -24.50
CA MET A 91 -3.53 6.49 -23.70
C MET A 91 -4.07 7.85 -24.18
N VAL A 92 -3.22 8.70 -24.79
CA VAL A 92 -3.60 10.05 -25.25
C VAL A 92 -4.21 10.04 -26.65
N GLU A 93 -3.70 9.20 -27.57
CA GLU A 93 -4.19 9.07 -28.95
C GLU A 93 -5.74 8.98 -29.05
N PRO A 94 -6.45 8.14 -28.25
CA PRO A 94 -7.91 8.03 -28.32
C PRO A 94 -8.69 9.18 -27.63
N ARG A 95 -8.02 10.11 -26.95
CA ARG A 95 -8.63 11.07 -26.00
C ARG A 95 -8.61 12.54 -26.43
N ARG A 96 -8.45 12.80 -27.73
CA ARG A 96 -8.45 14.17 -28.32
C ARG A 96 -9.72 14.95 -27.91
N GLY A 97 -9.59 15.88 -26.97
CA GLY A 97 -10.67 16.75 -26.48
C GLY A 97 -10.80 16.89 -24.95
N GLY A 98 -10.08 16.07 -24.15
CA GLY A 98 -10.00 16.26 -22.69
C GLY A 98 -9.00 17.36 -22.27
N PRO A 99 -9.03 17.84 -21.02
CA PRO A 99 -7.95 18.65 -20.46
C PRO A 99 -6.64 17.85 -20.49
N GLY A 100 -5.59 18.44 -21.06
CA GLY A 100 -4.33 17.75 -21.28
C GLY A 100 -3.53 17.53 -20.00
N LEU A 101 -3.51 16.29 -19.51
CA LEU A 101 -2.43 15.81 -18.64
C LEU A 101 -1.14 15.77 -19.47
N GLN A 102 -0.12 16.51 -19.04
CA GLN A 102 1.25 16.42 -19.55
C GLN A 102 2.02 15.37 -18.73
N CYS A 103 2.71 14.47 -19.41
CA CYS A 103 3.65 13.54 -18.78
C CYS A 103 5.01 13.64 -19.45
N GLU A 104 6.06 13.74 -18.64
CA GLU A 104 7.45 13.68 -19.06
C GLU A 104 8.15 12.54 -18.32
N PHE A 105 9.06 11.85 -18.99
CA PHE A 105 9.77 10.70 -18.44
C PHE A 105 11.26 10.80 -18.75
N GLU A 106 12.11 10.52 -17.76
CA GLU A 106 13.56 10.71 -17.83
C GLU A 106 14.29 9.59 -17.08
N ALA A 107 15.40 9.10 -17.66
CA ALA A 107 16.24 8.08 -17.05
C ALA A 107 17.29 8.75 -16.14
N VAL A 108 17.29 8.43 -14.84
CA VAL A 108 18.14 9.08 -13.83
C VAL A 108 18.67 8.06 -12.82
N ASP A 109 19.96 7.71 -12.93
CA ASP A 109 20.63 6.77 -12.03
C ASP A 109 21.31 7.42 -10.81
N TRP A 110 21.35 8.75 -10.76
CA TRP A 110 22.10 9.52 -9.76
C TRP A 110 21.25 10.17 -8.66
N LEU A 111 19.98 9.82 -8.49
CA LEU A 111 19.05 10.45 -7.52
C LEU A 111 19.47 10.34 -6.04
N GLY A 112 20.37 9.41 -5.69
CA GLY A 112 21.02 9.34 -4.37
C GLY A 112 22.42 9.97 -4.31
N ALA A 113 22.98 10.40 -5.45
CA ALA A 113 24.37 10.88 -5.55
C ALA A 113 24.49 12.39 -5.75
N LYS A 114 23.47 13.07 -6.29
CA LYS A 114 23.50 14.52 -6.58
C LYS A 114 22.14 15.18 -6.31
N PRO A 115 22.10 16.51 -6.05
CA PRO A 115 20.86 17.26 -6.02
C PRO A 115 20.08 17.20 -7.34
N TYR A 116 18.78 16.92 -7.28
CA TYR A 116 17.83 17.00 -8.39
C TYR A 116 16.81 18.10 -8.11
N VAL A 117 16.60 18.98 -9.09
CA VAL A 117 15.49 19.93 -9.16
C VAL A 117 14.92 19.84 -10.56
N ASP A 118 13.60 19.85 -10.68
CA ASP A 118 12.92 19.79 -11.96
C ASP A 118 13.30 20.97 -12.88
N GLY A 119 13.83 20.67 -14.07
CA GLY A 119 14.30 21.68 -15.02
C GLY A 119 13.19 22.45 -15.74
N ALA A 120 11.94 21.95 -15.75
CA ALA A 120 10.80 22.60 -16.40
C ALA A 120 9.97 23.43 -15.41
N LEU A 121 9.81 22.96 -14.17
CA LEU A 121 8.96 23.59 -13.15
C LEU A 121 9.72 24.26 -12.01
N GLY A 122 10.99 23.91 -11.79
CA GLY A 122 11.80 24.42 -10.68
C GLY A 122 11.47 23.78 -9.32
N PRO A 123 12.05 24.31 -8.22
CA PRO A 123 11.90 23.75 -6.89
C PRO A 123 10.52 24.03 -6.30
N SER A 124 10.06 23.15 -5.41
CA SER A 124 8.77 23.25 -4.70
C SER A 124 7.53 23.33 -5.60
N ALA A 125 7.61 22.82 -6.83
CA ALA A 125 6.51 22.79 -7.80
C ALA A 125 5.47 21.70 -7.50
N TYR A 126 5.86 20.58 -6.89
CA TYR A 126 5.03 19.38 -6.81
C TYR A 126 4.07 19.38 -5.62
N GLY A 127 2.80 19.02 -5.86
CA GLY A 127 1.83 18.77 -4.79
C GLY A 127 2.01 17.41 -4.11
N VAL A 128 2.45 16.42 -4.87
CA VAL A 128 2.77 15.06 -4.40
C VAL A 128 4.05 14.57 -5.09
N VAL A 129 4.87 13.82 -4.36
CA VAL A 129 5.93 12.97 -4.91
C VAL A 129 5.64 11.53 -4.48
N SER A 130 5.68 10.58 -5.41
CA SER A 130 5.47 9.15 -5.16
C SER A 130 6.75 8.35 -5.37
N CYS A 131 7.02 7.38 -4.49
CA CYS A 131 8.11 6.42 -4.63
C CYS A 131 7.62 5.02 -4.26
N MET A 132 7.03 4.33 -5.23
CA MET A 132 6.43 3.01 -5.04
C MET A 132 7.46 1.90 -5.30
N PHE A 133 7.81 1.13 -4.27
CA PHE A 133 8.72 -0.01 -4.35
C PHE A 133 10.15 0.32 -4.86
N ALA A 134 10.67 1.51 -4.54
CA ALA A 134 12.02 1.93 -4.95
C ALA A 134 12.88 2.63 -3.87
N LEU A 135 12.28 3.21 -2.80
CA LEU A 135 13.05 3.98 -1.80
C LEU A 135 14.14 3.15 -1.12
N HIS A 136 13.91 1.84 -0.95
CA HIS A 136 14.86 0.91 -0.33
C HIS A 136 16.19 0.76 -1.08
N TYR A 137 16.30 1.17 -2.35
CA TYR A 137 17.60 1.23 -3.03
C TYR A 137 18.52 2.31 -2.42
N PHE A 138 17.96 3.44 -1.98
CA PHE A 138 18.74 4.53 -1.37
C PHE A 138 19.26 4.20 0.04
N PHE A 139 18.85 3.08 0.65
CA PHE A 139 19.44 2.57 1.90
C PHE A 139 20.86 1.96 1.74
N VAL A 140 21.43 1.99 0.52
CA VAL A 140 22.83 1.60 0.27
C VAL A 140 23.84 2.36 1.16
N THR A 141 23.63 3.66 1.40
CA THR A 141 24.44 4.49 2.30
C THR A 141 23.60 5.62 2.92
N GLU A 142 24.03 6.16 4.07
CA GLU A 142 23.38 7.33 4.67
C GLU A 142 23.37 8.54 3.72
N ALA A 143 24.47 8.75 2.98
CA ALA A 143 24.57 9.83 2.00
C ALA A 143 23.55 9.66 0.86
N SER A 144 23.29 8.43 0.43
CA SER A 144 22.32 8.12 -0.62
C SER A 144 20.89 8.45 -0.18
N LEU A 145 20.48 7.97 1.00
CA LEU A 145 19.18 8.27 1.58
C LEU A 145 18.97 9.78 1.84
N ARG A 146 19.99 10.46 2.38
CA ARG A 146 19.97 11.91 2.63
C ARG A 146 19.78 12.73 1.36
N THR A 147 20.55 12.42 0.31
CA THR A 147 20.44 13.09 -0.98
C THR A 147 19.08 12.85 -1.63
N PHE A 148 18.59 11.61 -1.62
CA PHE A 148 17.29 11.28 -2.17
C PHE A 148 16.13 11.99 -1.45
N LEU A 149 16.11 11.98 -0.12
CA LEU A 149 15.08 12.70 0.66
C LEU A 149 15.22 14.23 0.51
N GLY A 150 16.45 14.75 0.39
CA GLY A 150 16.70 16.15 0.02
C GLY A 150 16.12 16.52 -1.34
N ASN A 151 16.21 15.62 -2.33
CA ASN A 151 15.63 15.79 -3.67
C ASN A 151 14.10 15.79 -3.61
N VAL A 152 13.50 14.84 -2.90
CA VAL A 152 12.05 14.80 -2.62
C VAL A 152 11.60 16.12 -1.98
N ALA A 153 12.21 16.52 -0.86
CA ALA A 153 11.85 17.73 -0.13
C ALA A 153 12.07 19.02 -0.93
N SER A 154 13.07 19.07 -1.81
CA SER A 154 13.35 20.26 -2.64
C SER A 154 12.31 20.47 -3.74
N ASN A 155 11.75 19.40 -4.31
CA ASN A 155 10.77 19.48 -5.39
C ASN A 155 9.32 19.57 -4.87
N LEU A 156 9.05 19.06 -3.66
CA LEU A 156 7.74 19.09 -3.02
C LEU A 156 7.40 20.50 -2.47
N ARG A 157 6.18 20.98 -2.69
CA ARG A 157 5.67 22.25 -2.13
C ARG A 157 5.42 22.15 -0.63
N GLN A 158 5.36 23.29 0.07
CA GLN A 158 4.92 23.31 1.47
C GLN A 158 3.49 22.76 1.59
N GLY A 159 3.26 21.82 2.51
CA GLY A 159 1.99 21.09 2.67
C GLY A 159 1.75 19.99 1.62
N GLY A 160 2.68 19.77 0.68
CA GLY A 160 2.64 18.63 -0.24
C GLY A 160 3.03 17.31 0.45
N TYR A 161 2.67 16.18 -0.17
CA TYR A 161 2.88 14.83 0.38
C TYR A 161 3.97 14.04 -0.35
N PHE A 162 4.80 13.34 0.41
CA PHE A 162 5.70 12.30 -0.09
C PHE A 162 5.17 10.93 0.33
N LEU A 163 4.82 10.08 -0.62
CA LEU A 163 4.17 8.79 -0.33
C LEU A 163 4.85 7.62 -1.05
N GLY A 164 4.74 6.43 -0.48
CA GLY A 164 5.42 5.27 -1.05
C GLY A 164 5.11 3.95 -0.36
N THR A 165 5.66 2.89 -0.93
CA THR A 165 5.54 1.50 -0.46
C THR A 165 6.91 0.84 -0.48
N ILE A 166 7.33 0.17 0.59
CA ILE A 166 8.69 -0.34 0.77
C ILE A 166 8.72 -1.66 1.54
N PRO A 167 9.69 -2.56 1.30
CA PRO A 167 9.94 -3.69 2.16
C PRO A 167 10.47 -3.21 3.52
N SER A 168 9.91 -3.74 4.60
CA SER A 168 10.40 -3.49 5.95
C SER A 168 11.61 -4.37 6.23
N GLY A 169 12.74 -3.77 6.61
CA GLY A 169 13.95 -4.51 6.99
C GLY A 169 13.74 -5.43 8.19
N HIS A 170 12.73 -5.17 9.03
CA HIS A 170 12.31 -6.08 10.11
C HIS A 170 11.62 -7.33 9.53
N ARG A 171 10.67 -7.16 8.60
CA ARG A 171 9.94 -8.28 7.97
C ARG A 171 10.85 -9.19 7.14
N VAL A 172 11.84 -8.63 6.44
CA VAL A 172 12.87 -9.41 5.74
C VAL A 172 13.67 -10.28 6.72
N GLN A 173 14.05 -9.73 7.88
CA GLN A 173 14.79 -10.47 8.91
C GLN A 173 13.92 -11.53 9.63
N GLU A 174 12.66 -11.23 9.95
CA GLU A 174 11.68 -12.18 10.49
C GLU A 174 11.53 -13.41 9.57
N LEU A 175 11.34 -13.18 8.27
CA LEU A 175 11.14 -14.23 7.27
C LEU A 175 12.42 -15.05 7.00
N LEU A 176 13.60 -14.43 7.05
CA LEU A 176 14.87 -15.15 7.01
C LEU A 176 15.12 -15.96 8.30
N ASN A 177 14.66 -15.49 9.46
CA ASN A 177 14.82 -16.14 10.77
C ASN A 177 16.26 -16.66 11.02
N GLY A 178 17.24 -15.77 10.85
CA GLY A 178 18.68 -16.07 11.01
C GLY A 178 19.33 -16.91 9.90
N LYS A 179 18.56 -17.46 8.95
CA LYS A 179 19.06 -18.27 7.82
C LYS A 179 19.73 -17.38 6.75
N PRO A 180 20.59 -17.95 5.88
CA PRO A 180 21.17 -17.20 4.76
C PRO A 180 20.17 -16.98 3.61
N GLU A 181 19.25 -17.92 3.40
CA GLU A 181 18.22 -17.88 2.35
C GLU A 181 16.88 -18.42 2.88
N LEU A 182 15.78 -17.77 2.50
CA LEU A 182 14.42 -18.30 2.49
C LEU A 182 14.04 -18.58 1.04
N ARG A 183 13.35 -19.68 0.78
CA ARG A 183 12.78 -20.00 -0.54
C ARG A 183 11.40 -20.65 -0.38
N THR A 184 10.45 -20.17 -1.17
CA THR A 184 9.05 -20.62 -1.27
C THR A 184 8.58 -20.39 -2.72
N PRO A 185 7.43 -20.93 -3.17
CA PRO A 185 6.99 -20.78 -4.56
C PRO A 185 6.84 -19.33 -5.08
N MET A 186 6.44 -18.39 -4.21
CA MET A 186 6.24 -16.97 -4.59
C MET A 186 7.33 -16.02 -4.09
N LEU A 187 8.18 -16.46 -3.16
CA LEU A 187 9.17 -15.59 -2.53
C LEU A 187 10.47 -16.35 -2.23
N LYS A 188 11.58 -15.77 -2.67
CA LYS A 188 12.93 -16.07 -2.20
C LYS A 188 13.59 -14.79 -1.69
N LEU A 189 14.25 -14.91 -0.54
CA LEU A 189 15.05 -13.86 0.09
C LEU A 189 16.44 -14.43 0.38
N LYS A 190 17.51 -13.76 -0.02
CA LYS A 190 18.89 -14.24 0.16
C LYS A 190 19.80 -13.11 0.63
N ARG A 191 20.27 -13.18 1.88
CA ARG A 191 21.03 -12.08 2.50
C ARG A 191 22.41 -11.91 1.86
N ARG A 192 22.90 -10.66 1.79
CA ARG A 192 24.26 -10.32 1.35
C ARG A 192 25.15 -9.74 2.46
N TRP A 193 24.58 -9.27 3.58
CA TRP A 193 25.37 -8.96 4.78
C TRP A 193 25.94 -10.25 5.43
N ARG A 194 27.11 -10.11 6.08
CA ARG A 194 27.84 -11.24 6.68
C ARG A 194 27.53 -11.42 8.17
N ASP A 195 27.45 -10.31 8.90
CA ASP A 195 27.38 -10.27 10.35
C ASP A 195 26.04 -10.78 10.92
N ALA A 196 26.06 -11.21 12.17
CA ALA A 196 24.85 -11.73 12.84
C ALA A 196 23.75 -10.67 13.01
N ARG A 197 24.13 -9.38 13.08
CA ARG A 197 23.23 -8.22 13.05
C ARG A 197 23.59 -7.37 11.84
N PRO A 198 22.65 -7.03 10.93
CA PRO A 198 22.91 -6.14 9.82
C PRO A 198 23.23 -4.71 10.28
N ALA A 199 24.00 -4.00 9.46
CA ALA A 199 24.18 -2.55 9.57
C ALA A 199 22.92 -1.79 9.12
N VAL A 200 22.72 -0.57 9.62
CA VAL A 200 21.56 0.30 9.30
C VAL A 200 21.49 0.68 7.82
N TYR A 201 22.64 0.74 7.15
CA TYR A 201 22.77 1.01 5.71
C TYR A 201 23.66 -0.06 5.06
N GLY A 202 23.54 -0.23 3.74
CA GLY A 202 24.38 -1.15 2.95
C GLY A 202 24.10 -2.64 3.15
N SER A 203 23.19 -3.01 4.06
CA SER A 203 22.79 -4.39 4.32
C SER A 203 21.91 -4.95 3.20
N GLY A 204 22.55 -5.33 2.09
CA GLY A 204 21.87 -5.84 0.90
C GLY A 204 21.27 -7.24 1.08
N TYR A 205 20.22 -7.53 0.32
CA TYR A 205 19.67 -8.86 0.09
C TYR A 205 19.11 -8.98 -1.32
N ILE A 206 19.02 -10.20 -1.83
CA ILE A 206 18.30 -10.48 -3.07
C ILE A 206 16.84 -10.75 -2.74
N CYS A 207 15.95 -10.01 -3.40
CA CYS A 207 14.51 -10.16 -3.37
C CYS A 207 14.04 -10.72 -4.70
N ASP A 208 13.32 -11.84 -4.66
CA ASP A 208 12.86 -12.57 -5.83
C ASP A 208 11.41 -12.98 -5.58
N ILE A 209 10.47 -12.16 -6.08
CA ILE A 209 9.04 -12.42 -6.01
C ILE A 209 8.60 -12.93 -7.37
N ALA A 210 8.25 -14.22 -7.45
CA ALA A 210 7.94 -14.90 -8.69
C ALA A 210 6.78 -14.21 -9.43
N ASP A 211 6.83 -14.19 -10.78
CA ASP A 211 5.81 -13.53 -11.62
C ASP A 211 5.69 -12.00 -11.33
N THR A 212 6.80 -11.34 -11.00
CA THR A 212 6.89 -9.87 -10.85
C THR A 212 8.21 -9.32 -11.40
N VAL A 213 8.34 -7.99 -11.45
CA VAL A 213 9.56 -7.27 -11.90
C VAL A 213 10.75 -7.36 -10.92
N THR A 214 10.66 -8.15 -9.84
CA THR A 214 11.83 -8.50 -9.01
C THR A 214 12.28 -9.95 -9.20
N SER A 215 11.58 -10.75 -10.01
CA SER A 215 11.86 -12.19 -10.10
C SER A 215 13.23 -12.47 -10.71
N SER A 216 13.84 -13.59 -10.35
CA SER A 216 14.99 -14.09 -11.11
C SER A 216 14.60 -14.38 -12.56
N LEU A 217 15.58 -14.22 -13.46
CA LEU A 217 15.47 -14.56 -14.88
C LEU A 217 16.69 -15.40 -15.25
N GLU A 218 16.46 -16.64 -15.70
CA GLU A 218 17.54 -17.59 -15.97
C GLU A 218 18.53 -17.05 -17.03
N GLY A 219 19.82 -17.12 -16.73
CA GLY A 219 20.89 -16.55 -17.55
C GLY A 219 21.05 -15.03 -17.46
N ALA A 220 20.15 -14.29 -16.80
CA ALA A 220 20.19 -12.83 -16.71
C ALA A 220 20.33 -12.28 -15.27
N THR A 221 19.48 -12.71 -14.33
CA THR A 221 19.43 -12.14 -12.98
C THR A 221 19.08 -13.17 -11.92
N GLU A 222 19.59 -13.00 -10.68
CA GLU A 222 19.18 -13.82 -9.54
C GLU A 222 18.01 -13.21 -8.74
N GLY A 223 17.34 -12.18 -9.26
CA GLY A 223 16.37 -11.33 -8.55
C GLY A 223 16.92 -9.94 -8.24
N SER A 224 16.09 -9.03 -7.72
CA SER A 224 16.49 -7.65 -7.42
C SER A 224 17.45 -7.58 -6.22
N LEU A 225 18.45 -6.69 -6.28
CA LEU A 225 19.34 -6.37 -5.15
C LEU A 225 18.77 -5.19 -4.36
N GLU A 226 18.13 -5.48 -3.23
CA GLU A 226 17.49 -4.52 -2.32
C GLU A 226 18.34 -4.32 -1.06
N TYR A 227 18.10 -3.24 -0.29
CA TYR A 227 18.74 -3.01 1.01
C TYR A 227 17.71 -2.97 2.14
N LEU A 228 18.08 -3.48 3.32
CA LEU A 228 17.19 -3.45 4.49
C LEU A 228 16.85 -2.00 4.89
N VAL A 229 15.56 -1.68 4.93
CA VAL A 229 15.07 -0.40 5.47
C VAL A 229 14.90 -0.49 6.98
N ASP A 230 15.67 0.31 7.71
CA ASP A 230 15.37 0.63 9.11
C ASP A 230 14.34 1.79 9.16
N LEU A 231 13.11 1.46 9.56
CA LEU A 231 11.98 2.39 9.53
C LEU A 231 12.15 3.61 10.48
N PRO A 232 12.65 3.45 11.72
CA PRO A 232 12.96 4.60 12.59
C PRO A 232 14.03 5.53 12.00
N THR A 233 15.06 4.98 11.34
CA THR A 233 16.06 5.78 10.61
C THR A 233 15.45 6.52 9.43
N LEU A 234 14.51 5.92 8.69
CA LEU A 234 13.78 6.60 7.62
C LEU A 234 12.96 7.79 8.16
N GLU A 235 12.18 7.60 9.23
CA GLU A 235 11.42 8.69 9.87
C GLU A 235 12.33 9.84 10.34
N ARG A 236 13.48 9.51 10.95
CA ARG A 236 14.48 10.50 11.39
C ARG A 236 15.07 11.30 10.23
N VAL A 237 15.59 10.63 9.19
CA VAL A 237 16.25 11.32 8.07
C VAL A 237 15.23 12.09 7.20
N ALA A 238 13.97 11.64 7.14
CA ALA A 238 12.88 12.41 6.55
C ALA A 238 12.63 13.72 7.33
N ALA A 239 12.51 13.65 8.66
CA ALA A 239 12.29 14.82 9.51
C ALA A 239 13.41 15.88 9.39
N GLU A 240 14.66 15.46 9.19
CA GLU A 240 15.81 16.34 8.93
C GLU A 240 15.69 17.14 7.62
N THR A 241 14.77 16.76 6.72
CA THR A 241 14.43 17.48 5.47
C THR A 241 13.06 18.20 5.53
N GLY A 242 12.42 18.22 6.71
CA GLY A 242 11.08 18.79 6.90
C GLY A 242 9.92 17.87 6.46
N LEU A 243 10.20 16.58 6.22
CA LEU A 243 9.20 15.58 5.87
C LEU A 243 8.74 14.84 7.14
N PHE A 244 7.53 15.13 7.62
CA PHE A 244 6.97 14.59 8.87
C PHE A 244 5.81 13.64 8.60
N PRO A 245 5.67 12.51 9.33
CA PRO A 245 4.74 11.45 8.95
C PRO A 245 3.28 11.82 9.20
N VAL A 246 2.44 11.55 8.20
CA VAL A 246 0.98 11.52 8.36
C VAL A 246 0.62 10.21 9.07
N ARG A 247 0.12 10.31 10.30
CA ARG A 247 -0.13 9.13 11.16
C ARG A 247 -1.50 8.51 10.92
N ASP A 248 -2.59 9.25 11.09
CA ASP A 248 -3.91 8.81 10.60
C ASP A 248 -4.08 9.25 9.13
N TYR A 249 -4.52 8.33 8.27
CA TYR A 249 -4.87 8.63 6.87
C TYR A 249 -6.33 9.09 6.71
N MET A 250 -7.15 9.00 7.77
CA MET A 250 -8.57 9.36 7.81
C MET A 250 -9.40 8.75 6.67
N ASP A 251 -9.09 7.50 6.29
CA ASP A 251 -9.71 6.77 5.17
C ASP A 251 -9.97 5.31 5.57
N PRO A 252 -11.23 4.92 5.83
CA PRO A 252 -11.58 3.56 6.24
C PRO A 252 -11.29 2.45 5.22
N VAL A 253 -11.27 2.75 3.91
CA VAL A 253 -10.96 1.74 2.88
C VAL A 253 -9.46 1.51 2.79
N LEU A 254 -8.69 2.59 2.81
CA LEU A 254 -7.24 2.51 2.85
C LEU A 254 -6.73 1.92 4.18
N ALA A 255 -7.35 2.24 5.33
CA ALA A 255 -7.07 1.60 6.61
C ALA A 255 -7.36 0.09 6.58
N GLY A 256 -8.42 -0.35 5.89
CA GLY A 256 -8.73 -1.76 5.68
C GLY A 256 -7.68 -2.56 4.89
N CYS A 257 -6.71 -1.89 4.26
CA CYS A 257 -5.57 -2.51 3.57
C CYS A 257 -4.34 -2.75 4.46
N PHE A 258 -4.41 -2.37 5.75
CA PHE A 258 -3.28 -2.41 6.68
C PHE A 258 -3.58 -3.16 7.98
N GLU A 259 -2.53 -3.51 8.73
CA GLU A 259 -2.69 -4.10 10.06
C GLU A 259 -3.28 -3.11 11.08
N GLN A 260 -4.14 -3.63 11.95
CA GLN A 260 -4.99 -2.79 12.81
C GLN A 260 -4.20 -1.98 13.84
N ASP A 261 -3.07 -2.53 14.32
CA ASP A 261 -2.17 -1.85 15.27
C ASP A 261 -1.45 -0.65 14.63
N ASP A 262 -1.39 -0.58 13.30
CA ASP A 262 -0.65 0.45 12.57
C ASP A 262 -1.50 1.69 12.24
N ILE A 263 -2.70 1.82 12.81
CA ILE A 263 -3.63 2.92 12.51
C ILE A 263 -2.99 4.30 12.76
N ASP A 264 -2.25 4.47 13.86
CA ASP A 264 -1.51 5.70 14.21
C ASP A 264 0.01 5.60 13.92
N ALA A 265 0.45 4.51 13.30
CA ALA A 265 1.85 4.28 12.97
C ALA A 265 2.28 5.07 11.70
N PRO A 266 3.53 5.58 11.64
CA PRO A 266 4.04 6.32 10.48
C PRO A 266 4.32 5.40 9.27
N PHE A 267 4.40 4.08 9.51
CA PHE A 267 4.53 3.04 8.51
C PHE A 267 3.43 2.00 8.76
N LYS A 268 2.73 1.57 7.70
CA LYS A 268 1.57 0.69 7.81
C LYS A 268 1.79 -0.64 7.09
N ARG A 269 1.92 -1.73 7.85
CA ARG A 269 2.13 -3.10 7.36
C ARG A 269 0.96 -3.55 6.50
N PHE A 270 1.27 -4.12 5.34
CA PHE A 270 0.30 -4.59 4.37
C PHE A 270 -0.53 -5.76 4.91
N LYS A 271 -1.86 -5.64 4.84
CA LYS A 271 -2.84 -6.67 5.19
C LYS A 271 -3.60 -7.11 3.93
N PRO A 272 -3.14 -8.16 3.22
CA PRO A 272 -3.74 -8.58 1.96
C PRO A 272 -5.17 -9.11 2.13
N PHE A 273 -6.02 -8.92 1.12
CA PHE A 273 -7.37 -9.51 1.09
C PHE A 273 -7.38 -11.04 0.86
N PHE A 274 -6.21 -11.65 0.67
CA PHE A 274 -6.02 -13.08 0.36
C PHE A 274 -5.37 -13.88 1.51
N LEU A 275 -5.60 -13.48 2.76
CA LEU A 275 -5.17 -14.23 3.95
C LEU A 275 -5.73 -15.67 3.97
N HIS A 276 -4.92 -16.63 4.41
CA HIS A 276 -5.22 -18.08 4.39
C HIS A 276 -5.43 -18.65 2.98
N SER A 277 -4.75 -18.08 1.99
CA SER A 277 -4.70 -18.61 0.63
C SER A 277 -4.00 -19.99 0.58
N LEU A 278 -4.28 -20.77 -0.48
CA LEU A 278 -3.73 -22.11 -0.63
C LEU A 278 -2.19 -22.08 -0.69
N GLN A 279 -1.55 -23.02 0.01
CA GLN A 279 -0.12 -23.27 -0.17
C GLN A 279 0.12 -23.85 -1.56
N LEU A 280 0.96 -23.21 -2.37
CA LEU A 280 1.22 -23.63 -3.77
C LEU A 280 2.15 -24.86 -3.87
N ASP A 281 2.79 -25.22 -2.76
CA ASP A 281 3.72 -26.33 -2.56
C ASP A 281 3.09 -27.54 -1.84
N VAL A 282 1.78 -27.51 -1.57
CA VAL A 282 1.05 -28.59 -0.87
C VAL A 282 -0.17 -29.01 -1.70
N ASP A 283 -0.45 -30.32 -1.78
CA ASP A 283 -1.71 -30.84 -2.33
C ASP A 283 -2.88 -30.20 -1.57
N PRO A 284 -3.87 -29.55 -2.25
CA PRO A 284 -4.96 -28.85 -1.58
C PRO A 284 -5.72 -29.67 -0.53
N ARG A 285 -5.73 -31.01 -0.66
CA ARG A 285 -6.38 -31.97 0.25
C ARG A 285 -5.60 -32.25 1.55
N HIS A 286 -4.31 -31.89 1.58
CA HIS A 286 -3.38 -32.14 2.68
C HIS A 286 -2.94 -30.83 3.39
N ASN A 287 -3.67 -29.73 3.17
CA ASN A 287 -3.42 -28.46 3.85
C ASN A 287 -3.61 -28.58 5.37
N PRO A 288 -2.68 -28.07 6.19
CA PRO A 288 -2.78 -28.12 7.65
C PRO A 288 -3.80 -27.11 8.19
N HIS A 289 -4.43 -27.45 9.32
CA HIS A 289 -5.34 -26.57 10.04
C HIS A 289 -4.79 -26.28 11.47
N PRO A 290 -4.73 -25.01 11.92
CA PRO A 290 -5.01 -23.79 11.15
C PRO A 290 -4.01 -23.57 10.00
N MET A 291 -4.46 -22.89 8.95
CA MET A 291 -3.63 -22.58 7.78
C MET A 291 -2.50 -21.62 8.17
N PRO A 292 -1.21 -21.98 8.00
CA PRO A 292 -0.12 -21.02 8.07
C PRO A 292 -0.17 -20.08 6.85
N PRO A 293 0.44 -18.88 6.91
CA PRO A 293 0.45 -17.95 5.78
C PRO A 293 1.04 -18.55 4.51
N SER A 294 0.42 -18.30 3.36
CA SER A 294 0.93 -18.80 2.07
C SER A 294 2.26 -18.15 1.66
N SER A 295 2.90 -18.69 0.63
CA SER A 295 4.05 -18.04 -0.02
C SER A 295 3.70 -16.66 -0.59
N LEU A 296 2.47 -16.48 -1.10
CA LEU A 296 1.96 -15.20 -1.60
C LEU A 296 1.71 -14.19 -0.47
N GLU A 297 1.19 -14.66 0.67
CA GLU A 297 1.02 -13.83 1.87
C GLU A 297 2.38 -13.39 2.44
N LYS A 298 3.38 -14.28 2.47
CA LYS A 298 4.77 -13.95 2.85
C LYS A 298 5.41 -12.93 1.92
N ALA A 299 5.12 -12.99 0.61
CA ALA A 299 5.57 -11.97 -0.34
C ALA A 299 4.91 -10.61 -0.06
N SER A 300 3.61 -10.58 0.28
CA SER A 300 2.90 -9.34 0.59
C SER A 300 3.30 -8.73 1.94
N SER A 301 3.50 -9.56 2.97
CA SER A 301 3.75 -9.13 4.36
C SER A 301 5.13 -8.49 4.59
N LEU A 302 6.00 -8.53 3.58
CA LEU A 302 7.23 -7.73 3.52
C LEU A 302 6.94 -6.23 3.60
N PHE A 303 5.86 -5.77 2.99
CA PHE A 303 5.70 -4.37 2.62
C PHE A 303 4.97 -3.52 3.67
N VAL A 304 5.39 -2.25 3.76
CA VAL A 304 4.70 -1.18 4.48
C VAL A 304 4.40 -0.03 3.51
N ALA A 305 3.30 0.69 3.74
CA ALA A 305 3.06 2.00 3.14
C ALA A 305 3.52 3.11 4.09
N PHE A 306 3.91 4.26 3.54
CA PHE A 306 4.13 5.49 4.29
C PHE A 306 3.55 6.71 3.56
N VAL A 307 3.25 7.76 4.33
CA VAL A 307 3.00 9.11 3.83
C VAL A 307 3.68 10.10 4.77
N PHE A 308 4.54 10.95 4.24
CA PHE A 308 5.07 12.14 4.91
C PHE A 308 4.43 13.38 4.28
N GLN A 309 4.33 14.48 5.03
CA GLN A 309 4.02 15.80 4.51
C GLN A 309 5.22 16.72 4.72
N LYS A 310 5.49 17.60 3.75
CA LYS A 310 6.44 18.70 3.95
C LYS A 310 5.81 19.77 4.85
N ALA A 311 6.19 19.82 6.11
CA ALA A 311 5.64 20.71 7.14
C ALA A 311 6.77 21.47 7.87
N PRO A 312 6.50 22.62 8.51
CA PRO A 312 7.48 23.31 9.36
C PRO A 312 7.90 22.50 10.60
N GLY A 313 7.01 21.62 11.07
CA GLY A 313 7.19 20.74 12.21
C GLY A 313 6.10 19.65 12.23
N PRO A 314 6.21 18.61 13.07
CA PRO A 314 5.24 17.52 13.14
C PRO A 314 3.84 17.97 13.60
N GLU A 315 3.75 19.02 14.42
CA GLU A 315 2.49 19.63 14.87
C GLU A 315 1.74 20.39 13.76
N ALA A 316 2.42 20.70 12.65
CA ALA A 316 1.85 21.32 11.47
C ALA A 316 1.48 20.30 10.37
N VAL A 317 1.60 19.00 10.64
CA VAL A 317 1.11 17.95 9.72
C VAL A 317 -0.41 17.98 9.68
N THR A 318 -0.94 17.97 8.47
CA THR A 318 -2.37 18.04 8.16
C THR A 318 -2.77 16.92 7.21
N VAL A 319 -4.06 16.57 7.25
CA VAL A 319 -4.66 15.54 6.39
C VAL A 319 -5.81 16.19 5.63
N PRO A 320 -5.92 16.07 4.29
CA PRO A 320 -7.07 16.62 3.57
C PRO A 320 -8.33 15.85 3.95
N ILE A 321 -9.51 16.46 3.90
CA ILE A 321 -10.77 15.72 4.04
C ILE A 321 -10.82 14.60 2.99
N ALA A 322 -11.17 13.38 3.39
CA ALA A 322 -11.19 12.23 2.49
C ALA A 322 -12.31 12.39 1.44
N PRO A 323 -12.03 12.15 0.14
CA PRO A 323 -13.02 12.29 -0.91
C PRO A 323 -14.01 11.12 -0.91
N GLU A 324 -15.25 11.35 -1.37
CA GLU A 324 -16.25 10.28 -1.49
C GLU A 324 -15.81 9.11 -2.39
N CYS A 325 -14.84 9.31 -3.28
CA CYS A 325 -14.31 8.21 -4.12
C CYS A 325 -13.36 7.26 -3.38
N SER A 326 -12.86 7.60 -2.18
CA SER A 326 -12.07 6.67 -1.36
C SER A 326 -12.86 5.41 -1.00
N TYR A 327 -14.18 5.53 -0.85
CA TYR A 327 -15.09 4.45 -0.47
C TYR A 327 -15.31 3.37 -1.56
N MET A 328 -14.53 3.38 -2.64
CA MET A 328 -14.50 2.31 -3.64
C MET A 328 -13.92 1.02 -3.04
N LYS A 329 -14.83 0.14 -2.58
CA LYS A 329 -14.53 -1.23 -2.15
C LYS A 329 -13.72 -1.99 -3.22
N PRO A 330 -12.86 -2.95 -2.83
CA PRO A 330 -12.29 -3.90 -3.79
C PRO A 330 -13.41 -4.67 -4.53
N PRO A 331 -13.16 -5.14 -5.76
CA PRO A 331 -14.12 -5.99 -6.46
C PRO A 331 -14.41 -7.25 -5.63
N GLU A 332 -15.68 -7.66 -5.55
CA GLU A 332 -16.00 -8.96 -4.93
C GLU A 332 -15.23 -10.08 -5.64
N PRO A 333 -14.66 -11.05 -4.92
CA PRO A 333 -14.09 -12.24 -5.54
C PRO A 333 -15.17 -12.93 -6.38
N PRO A 334 -14.84 -13.49 -7.56
CA PRO A 334 -15.83 -14.06 -8.46
C PRO A 334 -16.64 -15.14 -7.73
N ARG A 335 -17.94 -14.87 -7.56
CA ARG A 335 -18.87 -15.80 -6.92
C ARG A 335 -18.79 -17.13 -7.66
N ARG A 336 -18.43 -18.21 -6.96
CA ARG A 336 -18.44 -19.56 -7.56
C ARG A 336 -19.80 -19.78 -8.22
N PRO A 337 -19.86 -20.31 -9.46
CA PRO A 337 -21.12 -20.73 -10.04
C PRO A 337 -21.82 -21.64 -9.03
N GLN A 338 -23.07 -21.34 -8.69
CA GLN A 338 -23.88 -22.34 -8.02
C GLN A 338 -23.96 -23.55 -8.96
N PRO A 339 -23.78 -24.79 -8.48
CA PRO A 339 -24.01 -25.95 -9.32
C PRO A 339 -25.46 -25.88 -9.80
N GLN A 340 -25.67 -25.75 -11.11
CA GLN A 340 -27.01 -25.85 -11.68
C GLN A 340 -27.56 -27.21 -11.26
N GLY A 341 -28.78 -27.21 -10.68
CA GLY A 341 -29.42 -28.43 -10.23
C GLY A 341 -29.51 -29.42 -11.38
N TRP A 342 -29.23 -30.68 -11.09
CA TRP A 342 -29.50 -31.77 -12.03
C TRP A 342 -30.99 -31.72 -12.41
N PRO A 343 -31.35 -31.80 -13.70
CA PRO A 343 -32.74 -31.76 -14.10
C PRO A 343 -33.49 -32.95 -13.47
N GLU A 344 -34.59 -32.68 -12.77
CA GLU A 344 -35.41 -33.73 -12.17
C GLU A 344 -36.02 -34.60 -13.27
N GLU A 345 -35.80 -35.91 -13.20
CA GLU A 345 -36.42 -36.85 -14.13
C GLU A 345 -37.94 -36.95 -13.85
N GLY A 346 -38.74 -36.47 -14.80
CA GLY A 346 -40.19 -36.38 -14.63
C GLY A 346 -40.87 -37.75 -14.66
N HIS A 347 -41.46 -38.15 -13.53
CA HIS A 347 -42.36 -39.30 -13.47
C HIS A 347 -43.85 -38.91 -13.57
N GLY A 348 -44.60 -39.74 -14.32
CA GLY A 348 -46.01 -39.52 -14.64
C GLY A 348 -47.00 -39.79 -13.50
N PRO A 349 -48.31 -39.57 -13.73
CA PRO A 349 -49.23 -39.19 -12.65
C PRO A 349 -50.04 -40.32 -11.97
N GLY A 350 -49.94 -40.38 -10.63
CA GLY A 350 -50.99 -40.87 -9.72
C GLY A 350 -51.21 -42.39 -9.64
N PRO A 351 -52.27 -42.85 -8.93
CA PRO A 351 -53.30 -42.09 -8.20
C PRO A 351 -53.56 -42.57 -6.73
N HIS A 352 -54.60 -41.98 -6.11
CA HIS A 352 -55.27 -42.39 -4.85
C HIS A 352 -54.70 -41.90 -3.49
N GLY A 353 -55.56 -41.96 -2.46
CA GLY A 353 -55.50 -41.15 -1.24
C GLY A 353 -55.62 -41.92 0.10
N PRO A 354 -56.05 -41.28 1.20
CA PRO A 354 -55.53 -41.59 2.54
C PRO A 354 -56.41 -42.46 3.46
N MET A 355 -55.75 -43.35 4.21
CA MET A 355 -56.09 -43.93 5.53
C MET A 355 -54.75 -44.30 6.23
N GLY A 356 -54.61 -44.63 7.52
CA GLY A 356 -55.53 -44.82 8.65
C GLY A 356 -54.73 -45.23 9.91
N HIS A 357 -55.34 -45.32 11.09
CA HIS A 357 -54.62 -45.55 12.36
C HIS A 357 -54.34 -47.03 12.74
N MET A 358 -53.41 -47.20 13.69
CA MET A 358 -53.21 -48.30 14.67
C MET A 358 -52.14 -49.39 14.39
N GLY A 359 -51.35 -49.70 15.43
CA GLY A 359 -50.35 -50.79 15.46
C GLY A 359 -49.29 -50.64 16.57
N GLN A 360 -49.49 -51.31 17.71
CA GLN A 360 -48.56 -51.45 18.87
C GLN A 360 -48.96 -52.69 19.70
N PRO A 361 -48.21 -53.17 20.72
CA PRO A 361 -46.83 -52.83 21.15
C PRO A 361 -45.93 -54.09 20.93
N PRO A 362 -45.31 -54.86 21.88
CA PRO A 362 -44.74 -54.58 23.23
C PRO A 362 -43.38 -55.28 23.57
N PHE A 363 -42.80 -54.91 24.73
CA PHE A 363 -41.90 -55.68 25.66
C PHE A 363 -40.60 -56.36 25.12
N HIS A 364 -39.45 -56.40 25.84
CA HIS A 364 -39.14 -56.39 27.28
C HIS A 364 -37.83 -55.61 27.65
N GLY A 365 -37.42 -55.65 28.93
CA GLY A 365 -36.37 -54.79 29.54
C GLY A 365 -35.06 -55.49 30.02
N PRO A 366 -34.31 -54.87 30.97
CA PRO A 366 -32.87 -55.12 31.23
C PRO A 366 -32.58 -56.09 32.41
N PRO A 367 -31.32 -56.17 32.89
CA PRO A 367 -31.05 -55.58 34.22
C PRO A 367 -29.70 -54.82 34.38
N ASP A 368 -29.57 -54.11 35.50
CA ASP A 368 -28.45 -53.27 35.96
C ASP A 368 -27.28 -54.04 36.63
N PHE A 369 -26.22 -53.31 37.04
CA PHE A 369 -25.67 -53.42 38.41
C PHE A 369 -24.90 -52.16 38.87
N HIS A 370 -24.64 -52.03 40.17
CA HIS A 370 -24.31 -50.76 40.86
C HIS A 370 -22.81 -50.51 41.18
N GLY A 371 -22.43 -49.25 41.45
CA GLY A 371 -21.19 -48.90 42.18
C GLY A 371 -20.86 -47.40 42.33
N GLY A 372 -20.76 -46.91 43.57
CA GLY A 372 -20.24 -45.59 43.99
C GLY A 372 -20.04 -45.58 45.52
N PRO A 373 -19.81 -44.45 46.24
CA PRO A 373 -19.64 -43.04 45.81
C PRO A 373 -18.43 -42.36 46.54
N MET A 374 -18.56 -41.08 46.94
CA MET A 374 -17.62 -40.18 47.68
C MET A 374 -16.53 -39.49 46.82
N GLY A 375 -16.29 -38.17 46.93
CA GLY A 375 -17.01 -37.13 47.69
C GLY A 375 -16.46 -35.70 47.46
N HIS A 376 -17.28 -34.69 47.75
CA HIS A 376 -16.96 -33.24 47.77
C HIS A 376 -17.26 -32.70 49.18
N PRO A 377 -16.57 -31.65 49.70
CA PRO A 377 -16.81 -30.25 49.30
C PRO A 377 -15.50 -29.42 49.21
N GLY A 378 -15.49 -28.12 48.87
CA GLY A 378 -16.54 -27.24 48.34
C GLY A 378 -16.19 -25.74 48.46
N MET A 379 -17.12 -24.88 48.04
CA MET A 379 -17.37 -23.49 48.49
C MET A 379 -16.25 -22.43 48.43
N GLY A 380 -16.49 -21.33 47.69
CA GLY A 380 -15.68 -20.10 47.76
C GLY A 380 -16.06 -19.05 46.69
N GLY A 381 -16.96 -18.13 47.04
CA GLY A 381 -17.38 -17.02 46.16
C GLY A 381 -16.43 -15.80 46.17
N PRO A 382 -16.75 -14.74 45.40
CA PRO A 382 -15.82 -13.67 45.05
C PRO A 382 -15.72 -12.53 46.06
N MET A 383 -14.62 -11.75 46.01
CA MET A 383 -14.56 -10.39 46.55
C MET A 383 -13.76 -9.44 45.64
N GLY A 384 -14.20 -8.17 45.64
CA GLY A 384 -13.48 -7.02 45.06
C GLY A 384 -12.67 -6.23 46.11
N PRO A 385 -12.14 -5.04 45.75
CA PRO A 385 -11.06 -4.38 46.48
C PRO A 385 -11.51 -3.32 47.52
N PRO A 386 -10.60 -3.03 48.48
CA PRO A 386 -10.19 -1.64 48.77
C PRO A 386 -8.64 -1.50 48.84
N GLY A 387 -8.00 -0.32 48.82
CA GLY A 387 -8.50 1.04 48.58
C GLY A 387 -7.64 2.17 49.24
N GLN A 388 -7.73 3.39 48.69
CA GLN A 388 -7.39 4.71 49.29
C GLN A 388 -5.92 5.23 49.40
N GLY A 389 -5.79 6.57 49.23
CA GLY A 389 -4.72 7.46 49.72
C GLY A 389 -3.61 7.83 48.71
N GLY A 390 -3.34 9.10 48.35
CA GLY A 390 -3.96 10.42 48.60
C GLY A 390 -3.65 11.37 47.40
N GLY A 391 -4.31 12.53 47.19
CA GLY A 391 -4.02 13.85 47.82
C GLY A 391 -2.62 14.38 47.45
N TYR A 392 -2.37 15.55 46.83
CA TYR A 392 -3.10 16.81 46.51
C TYR A 392 -2.48 17.44 45.22
N GLY A 393 -2.84 18.60 44.63
CA GLY A 393 -3.89 19.62 44.82
C GLY A 393 -3.40 21.05 44.43
N ASN A 394 -4.23 21.88 43.77
CA ASN A 394 -3.97 23.26 43.28
C ASN A 394 -2.94 23.37 42.12
N GLY A 395 -2.89 24.39 41.24
CA GLY A 395 -3.68 25.63 41.04
C GLY A 395 -2.81 26.78 40.44
N PRO A 396 -3.19 27.47 39.33
CA PRO A 396 -2.39 28.54 38.66
C PRO A 396 -3.00 29.96 38.82
N PRO A 397 -2.53 31.07 38.16
CA PRO A 397 -1.24 31.40 37.52
C PRO A 397 -0.44 32.47 38.34
N PRO A 398 -0.42 33.84 38.15
CA PRO A 398 -0.76 34.79 37.05
C PRO A 398 0.30 35.91 36.69
N TYR A 399 0.11 36.58 35.54
CA TYR A 399 0.69 37.89 35.07
C TYR A 399 2.23 38.04 34.87
N GLY A 400 2.74 38.92 33.98
CA GLY A 400 2.12 39.83 32.99
C GLY A 400 3.13 40.73 32.22
N HIS A 401 2.63 41.74 31.48
CA HIS A 401 3.31 42.85 30.74
C HIS A 401 3.71 42.72 29.25
N GLY A 402 3.57 43.86 28.55
CA GLY A 402 3.92 44.25 27.16
C GLY A 402 3.37 45.67 26.90
N PRO A 403 3.25 46.22 25.66
CA PRO A 403 3.91 45.94 24.38
C PRO A 403 4.99 47.01 24.07
N PRO A 404 4.86 48.17 23.33
CA PRO A 404 3.91 48.68 22.31
C PRO A 404 4.54 49.21 20.97
N GLY A 405 3.71 49.36 19.91
CA GLY A 405 3.97 50.21 18.72
C GLY A 405 4.40 49.46 17.43
N GLY A 406 4.04 49.86 16.20
CA GLY A 406 3.34 51.08 15.71
C GLY A 406 2.49 50.86 14.43
N LYS A 407 2.06 51.94 13.75
CA LYS A 407 0.93 51.97 12.76
C LYS A 407 1.33 52.39 11.33
N ARG A 408 0.59 51.88 10.31
CA ARG A 408 -0.07 52.56 9.13
C ARG A 408 -0.56 51.48 8.15
N GLN A 409 -1.83 51.43 7.69
CA GLN A 409 -2.64 52.33 6.83
C GLN A 409 -2.26 52.30 5.32
N GLY A 410 -3.20 51.89 4.45
CA GLY A 410 -3.14 52.02 2.99
C GLY A 410 -4.17 51.18 2.22
N ASP A 411 -5.23 51.82 1.71
CA ASP A 411 -6.35 51.34 0.85
C ASP A 411 -7.04 52.62 0.28
N PRO A 412 -7.89 52.66 -0.79
CA PRO A 412 -8.40 51.60 -1.67
C PRO A 412 -8.39 51.92 -3.21
N GLY A 413 -8.93 51.00 -4.02
CA GLY A 413 -9.53 51.29 -5.35
C GLY A 413 -9.90 49.99 -6.11
N MET A 414 -11.15 49.62 -6.43
CA MET A 414 -12.28 50.24 -7.16
C MET A 414 -12.26 50.08 -8.70
N PHE A 415 -13.47 49.89 -9.27
CA PHE A 415 -13.84 49.59 -10.68
C PHE A 415 -13.48 48.17 -11.20
N GLY A 416 -14.34 47.47 -11.96
CA GLY A 416 -15.75 47.75 -12.29
C GLY A 416 -16.44 46.74 -13.24
N HIS A 417 -17.67 46.35 -12.90
CA HIS A 417 -18.79 45.77 -13.69
C HIS A 417 -18.62 44.97 -15.01
N GLY A 418 -19.33 43.82 -15.06
CA GLY A 418 -19.88 43.19 -16.28
C GLY A 418 -19.83 41.64 -16.24
N GLY A 419 -20.84 40.86 -16.65
CA GLY A 419 -22.23 41.18 -17.04
C GLY A 419 -22.95 39.97 -17.66
N TYR A 420 -24.13 39.59 -17.12
CA TYR A 420 -25.21 38.71 -17.65
C TYR A 420 -24.96 37.64 -18.74
N GLY A 421 -25.47 36.42 -18.53
CA GLY A 421 -26.32 35.78 -19.55
C GLY A 421 -26.29 34.24 -19.75
N ALA A 422 -27.48 33.64 -19.61
CA ALA A 422 -28.02 32.47 -20.33
C ALA A 422 -27.34 31.07 -20.27
N GLU A 423 -28.03 30.12 -19.63
CA GLU A 423 -28.14 28.73 -20.12
C GLU A 423 -28.97 28.70 -21.43
N PRO A 424 -28.89 27.63 -22.26
CA PRO A 424 -29.96 26.62 -22.24
C PRO A 424 -29.43 25.18 -22.53
N PRO A 425 -30.20 24.13 -22.91
CA PRO A 425 -30.48 23.08 -21.94
C PRO A 425 -30.15 21.63 -22.39
N GLY A 426 -30.07 20.74 -21.40
CA GLY A 426 -30.56 19.35 -21.51
C GLY A 426 -29.87 18.41 -22.51
N LYS A 427 -28.80 17.74 -22.08
CA LYS A 427 -28.40 16.42 -22.64
C LYS A 427 -28.55 15.32 -21.58
N LYS A 428 -29.27 14.26 -21.94
CA LYS A 428 -29.55 13.11 -21.06
C LYS A 428 -28.25 12.46 -20.60
N GLN A 429 -28.05 12.33 -19.29
CA GLN A 429 -27.00 11.48 -18.74
C GLN A 429 -27.20 10.04 -19.25
N ARG A 430 -26.23 9.52 -19.99
CA ARG A 430 -26.03 8.08 -20.14
C ARG A 430 -24.90 7.68 -19.18
N GLY A 431 -25.10 6.59 -18.46
CA GLY A 431 -24.15 6.14 -17.43
C GLY A 431 -22.77 5.86 -17.99
N TRP A 432 -21.73 6.18 -17.21
CA TRP A 432 -20.36 5.85 -17.55
C TRP A 432 -20.12 4.34 -17.40
N PRO A 433 -19.63 3.63 -18.45
CA PRO A 433 -18.99 2.34 -18.25
C PRO A 433 -17.61 2.56 -17.60
N GLY A 434 -17.30 1.80 -16.55
CA GLY A 434 -16.09 1.98 -15.76
C GLY A 434 -14.80 1.57 -16.49
N GLY A 435 -14.17 2.51 -17.21
CA GLY A 435 -12.85 2.34 -17.81
C GLY A 435 -11.74 2.58 -16.79
N GLY A 436 -11.10 1.52 -16.29
CA GLY A 436 -10.05 1.60 -15.28
C GLY A 436 -8.73 2.17 -15.79
N ALA A 437 -8.50 3.47 -15.62
CA ALA A 437 -7.15 4.04 -15.71
C ALA A 437 -6.33 3.63 -14.47
N GLY A 438 -5.41 2.67 -14.63
CA GLY A 438 -4.51 2.22 -13.58
C GLY A 438 -3.33 3.17 -13.40
N ALA A 439 -3.09 3.63 -12.18
CA ALA A 439 -1.99 4.52 -11.83
C ALA A 439 -0.72 3.72 -11.48
N TYR A 440 0.29 3.78 -12.35
CA TYR A 440 1.56 3.05 -12.21
C TYR A 440 2.73 3.93 -12.66
N GLY A 441 3.82 3.89 -11.89
CA GLY A 441 4.87 4.92 -11.81
C GLY A 441 4.81 5.55 -10.43
#